data_AF-A0A1J1IU29-F1
#
_entry.id   AF-A0A1J1IU29-F1
#
_cell.length_a   1.000
_cell.length_b   1.000
_cell.length_c   1.000
_cell.angle_alpha   90.00
_cell.angle_beta   90.00
_cell.angle_gamma   90.00
#
_symmetry.space_group_name_H-M   'P 1'
#
loop_
_entity.id
_entity.type
_entity.pdbx_description
1 polymer ?
#
loop_
_entity_poly.entity_id
_entity_poly.type
_entity_poly.pdbx_seq_one_letter_code
_entity_poly.pdbx_strand_id
1 'polypeptide(L)'
;MISNVTVVLKFLLIFLAITQIQSGHLVEGPNAENQCGVSLSASGLIYNGKVVKRNQWPFLVALMYTADGKFFCGGTLISRSHVLTAAHCLQEKGQETPSSPSEFVLHLGKYNLSVVYERGSITAFPEKIKIHPDWNIYQVKYDSDIALIKIVGTVPLRSNIYPACLWSSALGMRNIQTGTVIGWGVIEDQLITQHQLIARQVDLRIVTNEVCYEDETMASLISSRTFCAIGENGSGPCKGDSGGGLYMKANIKWFIKGIVSSSLFTDEGMCDVEKYSIFTDVAKFSNWIAKEMDIETDMTCKFVLEDGTRYHCFPKNLVIQQPNVKASVMVGVHLGERNNNDVKEFSLLQQETSYLPHGIPELFPNLARYCAFQTNLKHIQRSDFSGFQSLTSIEISYNELGNIPADTFYDVPTLNRLLLNGNKIVSFDVDLFIKSPNLREFYAYRNQFEYLDGRLFRKNFNLEEIHMDQNKFKHIDLDLFTPLKKLRLVNFRTNTCISEHFPDTKDFESFKAIIATSCSI
;
A
#
# COMPACT_ATOMS: atom_id res chain seq x y z
N MET A 1 7.44 65.86 29.06
CA MET A 1 6.55 65.45 27.95
C MET A 1 7.36 64.89 26.77
N ILE A 2 8.34 64.00 27.02
CA ILE A 2 9.13 63.29 26.00
C ILE A 2 9.55 61.94 26.63
N SER A 3 8.71 60.92 26.53
CA SER A 3 9.08 59.53 26.89
C SER A 3 8.28 58.46 26.12
N ASN A 4 7.30 58.86 25.30
CA ASN A 4 6.46 57.90 24.56
C ASN A 4 6.72 57.84 23.04
N VAL A 5 7.67 58.62 22.51
CA VAL A 5 7.95 58.62 21.05
C VAL A 5 9.01 57.56 20.67
N THR A 6 9.94 57.24 21.58
CA THR A 6 11.02 56.28 21.32
C THR A 6 10.57 54.82 21.36
N VAL A 7 9.49 54.51 22.10
CA VAL A 7 8.90 53.16 22.16
C VAL A 7 8.06 52.89 20.91
N VAL A 8 7.34 53.90 20.40
CA VAL A 8 6.51 53.74 19.20
C VAL A 8 7.36 53.62 17.93
N LEU A 9 8.50 54.32 17.82
CA LEU A 9 9.39 54.17 16.67
C LEU A 9 10.16 52.83 16.62
N LYS A 10 10.44 52.19 17.77
CA LYS A 10 11.03 50.84 17.79
C LYS A 10 10.03 49.75 17.36
N PHE A 11 8.74 49.93 17.66
CA PHE A 11 7.70 49.00 17.22
C PHE A 11 7.37 49.14 15.72
N LEU A 12 7.42 50.35 15.15
CA LEU A 12 7.21 50.54 13.71
C LEU A 12 8.36 50.01 12.83
N LEU A 13 9.61 50.02 13.32
CA LEU A 13 10.74 49.41 12.59
C LEU A 13 10.75 47.88 12.65
N ILE A 14 10.15 47.27 13.68
CA ILE A 14 9.96 45.81 13.74
C ILE A 14 8.78 45.40 12.83
N PHE A 15 7.73 46.22 12.71
CA PHE A 15 6.63 45.93 11.79
C PHE A 15 6.97 46.13 10.30
N LEU A 16 7.92 47.02 9.97
CA LEU A 16 8.40 47.20 8.59
C LEU A 16 9.56 46.25 8.20
N ALA A 17 10.20 45.59 9.17
CA ALA A 17 11.17 44.51 8.91
C ALA A 17 10.52 43.13 8.72
N ILE A 18 9.20 43.00 8.94
CA ILE A 18 8.44 41.77 8.67
C ILE A 18 7.89 41.75 7.23
N THR A 19 8.03 42.82 6.45
CA THR A 19 7.46 42.92 5.08
C THR A 19 8.45 42.80 3.92
N GLN A 20 9.71 42.38 4.14
CA GLN A 20 10.63 42.04 3.03
C GLN A 20 11.50 40.80 3.31
N ILE A 21 10.86 39.66 3.58
CA ILE A 21 11.37 38.34 3.17
C ILE A 21 10.16 37.50 2.73
N GLN A 22 9.69 37.68 1.49
CA GLN A 22 9.00 36.61 0.75
C GLN A 22 10.10 35.59 0.41
N SER A 23 10.57 34.74 1.32
CA SER A 23 9.95 33.44 1.68
C SER A 23 9.03 32.93 0.57
N GLY A 24 9.59 32.06 -0.27
CA GLY A 24 8.83 31.23 -1.18
C GLY A 24 7.75 30.49 -0.39
N HIS A 25 6.53 30.55 -0.92
CA HIS A 25 5.31 29.91 -0.45
C HIS A 25 5.51 28.66 0.43
N LEU A 26 5.29 28.82 1.73
CA LEU A 26 4.85 27.74 2.61
C LEU A 26 3.44 28.08 3.07
N VAL A 27 2.47 27.52 2.37
CA VAL A 27 1.07 27.50 2.81
C VAL A 27 0.95 26.40 3.86
N GLU A 28 0.83 26.80 5.12
CA GLU A 28 0.43 25.90 6.20
C GLU A 28 -1.11 25.74 6.16
N GLY A 29 -1.55 24.50 5.98
CA GLY A 29 -2.92 24.06 6.22
C GLY A 29 -2.92 22.64 6.80
N PRO A 30 -4.00 22.20 7.48
CA PRO A 30 -4.04 20.94 8.25
C PRO A 30 -4.03 19.64 7.42
N ASN A 31 -3.83 19.72 6.11
CA ASN A 31 -3.76 18.59 5.18
C ASN A 31 -2.67 18.86 4.13
N ALA A 32 -1.39 18.73 4.51
CA ALA A 32 -0.29 18.75 3.53
C ALA A 32 -0.21 17.38 2.82
N GLU A 33 -1.10 17.24 1.85
CA GLU A 33 -1.10 16.38 0.65
C GLU A 33 0.19 15.59 0.33
N ASN A 34 0.06 14.31 -0.09
CA ASN A 34 0.98 13.62 -1.02
C ASN A 34 2.50 13.48 -0.71
N GLN A 35 2.95 13.89 0.47
CA GLN A 35 4.35 14.14 0.80
C GLN A 35 5.01 13.03 1.63
N CYS A 36 5.17 11.83 1.05
CA CYS A 36 5.95 10.73 1.65
C CYS A 36 6.87 10.07 0.61
N GLY A 37 7.89 9.35 1.08
CA GLY A 37 8.74 8.51 0.25
C GLY A 37 9.69 9.25 -0.69
N VAL A 38 9.95 10.54 -0.45
CA VAL A 38 10.87 11.34 -1.26
C VAL A 38 12.31 11.01 -0.86
N SER A 39 13.16 10.71 -1.85
CA SER A 39 14.61 10.54 -1.67
C SER A 39 15.34 11.52 -2.57
N LEU A 40 16.23 12.34 -2.00
CA LEU A 40 16.98 13.36 -2.71
C LEU A 40 18.34 12.81 -3.17
N SER A 41 18.34 11.87 -4.11
CA SER A 41 19.47 11.61 -5.05
C SER A 41 19.19 10.39 -5.93
N ALA A 42 19.26 10.58 -7.26
CA ALA A 42 19.34 9.50 -8.24
C ALA A 42 20.81 9.12 -8.52
N SER A 43 21.04 7.82 -8.68
CA SER A 43 22.18 7.15 -9.34
C SER A 43 23.52 6.96 -8.59
N GLY A 44 24.01 5.71 -8.74
CA GLY A 44 25.36 5.22 -8.46
C GLY A 44 25.36 3.79 -7.90
N LEU A 45 25.50 2.76 -8.76
CA LEU A 45 25.83 1.38 -8.36
C LEU A 45 27.32 1.31 -7.99
N ILE A 46 27.72 0.55 -6.95
CA ILE A 46 29.04 -0.10 -6.69
C ILE A 46 28.94 -0.90 -5.34
N TYR A 47 29.80 -1.91 -5.17
CA TYR A 47 29.77 -3.17 -4.36
C TYR A 47 30.01 -3.07 -2.82
N ASN A 48 29.59 -4.08 -2.03
CA ASN A 48 29.68 -4.25 -0.55
C ASN A 48 29.10 -3.12 0.32
N GLY A 49 27.90 -3.32 0.91
CA GLY A 49 27.28 -2.46 1.95
C GLY A 49 27.55 -0.96 1.79
N LYS A 50 26.76 -0.27 0.94
CA LYS A 50 27.09 1.08 0.47
C LYS A 50 26.95 2.08 1.62
N VAL A 51 27.98 2.90 1.83
CA VAL A 51 27.83 4.12 2.64
C VAL A 51 26.75 4.97 2.00
N VAL A 52 25.74 5.32 2.78
CA VAL A 52 24.61 6.13 2.33
C VAL A 52 25.12 7.50 1.88
N LYS A 53 24.57 8.08 0.81
CA LYS A 53 24.82 9.52 0.55
C LYS A 53 24.06 10.34 1.58
N ARG A 54 24.70 11.40 2.10
CA ARG A 54 24.05 12.35 3.01
C ARG A 54 22.69 12.79 2.46
N ASN A 55 21.65 12.70 3.29
CA ASN A 55 20.25 13.05 2.99
C ASN A 55 19.49 12.11 2.02
N GLN A 56 20.07 10.99 1.61
CA GLN A 56 19.41 10.06 0.68
C GLN A 56 18.19 9.36 1.31
N TRP A 57 18.20 9.12 2.62
CA TRP A 57 17.17 8.38 3.35
C TRP A 57 16.61 9.25 4.48
N PRO A 58 15.71 10.20 4.17
CA PRO A 58 15.28 11.23 5.13
C PRO A 58 14.28 10.73 6.19
N PHE A 59 13.86 9.48 6.11
CA PHE A 59 12.93 8.85 7.06
C PHE A 59 13.61 8.03 8.16
N LEU A 60 14.93 7.92 8.16
CA LEU A 60 15.63 7.17 9.21
C LEU A 60 15.53 7.87 10.56
N VAL A 61 15.28 7.06 11.59
CA VAL A 61 15.24 7.49 12.98
C VAL A 61 16.16 6.60 13.79
N ALA A 62 17.01 7.20 14.62
CA ALA A 62 17.84 6.48 15.59
C ALA A 62 17.21 6.59 16.98
N LEU A 63 16.97 5.45 17.62
CA LEU A 63 16.56 5.37 19.02
C LEU A 63 17.83 5.26 19.87
N MET A 64 18.01 6.21 20.78
CA MET A 64 19.21 6.32 21.61
C MET A 64 18.81 6.49 23.07
N TYR A 65 19.42 5.73 23.97
CA TYR A 65 19.14 5.82 25.39
C TYR A 65 19.49 7.22 25.94
N THR A 66 18.62 7.76 26.78
CA THR A 66 18.84 9.06 27.43
C THR A 66 20.01 8.98 28.43
N ALA A 67 20.23 7.81 29.04
CA ALA A 67 21.19 7.62 30.11
C ALA A 67 22.66 7.76 29.65
N ASP A 68 23.01 7.16 28.51
CA ASP A 68 24.39 7.07 28.02
C ASP A 68 24.54 7.51 26.55
N GLY A 69 23.45 7.89 25.88
CA GLY A 69 23.45 8.25 24.47
C GLY A 69 23.76 7.07 23.54
N LYS A 70 23.62 5.82 24.02
CA LYS A 70 23.91 4.64 23.21
C LYS A 70 22.77 4.36 22.23
N PHE A 71 23.13 4.19 20.96
CA PHE A 71 22.22 3.70 19.93
C PHE A 71 21.87 2.22 20.18
N PHE A 72 20.58 1.88 20.15
CA PHE A 72 20.13 0.51 20.38
C PHE A 72 19.19 -0.03 19.30
N CYS A 73 18.39 0.82 18.66
CA CYS A 73 17.52 0.42 17.56
C CYS A 73 17.31 1.53 16.52
N GLY A 74 16.98 1.11 15.31
CA GLY A 74 16.44 1.97 14.27
C GLY A 74 14.92 2.19 14.38
N GLY A 75 14.45 3.11 13.56
CA GLY A 75 13.03 3.39 13.36
C GLY A 75 12.83 4.11 12.03
N THR A 76 11.56 4.25 11.66
CA THR A 76 11.14 4.89 10.41
C THR A 76 10.11 5.97 10.69
N LEU A 77 10.38 7.21 10.26
CA LEU A 77 9.40 8.28 10.28
C LEU A 77 8.30 7.98 9.26
N ILE A 78 7.05 7.83 9.69
CA ILE A 78 5.90 7.52 8.82
C ILE A 78 4.88 8.67 8.75
N SER A 79 4.99 9.64 9.66
CA SER A 79 4.31 10.94 9.59
C SER A 79 5.14 11.98 10.32
N ARG A 80 4.72 13.25 10.36
CA ARG A 80 5.44 14.29 11.11
C ARG A 80 5.43 14.06 12.63
N SER A 81 4.62 13.13 13.15
CA SER A 81 4.50 12.88 14.60
C SER A 81 4.61 11.41 14.97
N HIS A 82 4.83 10.50 14.02
CA HIS A 82 4.84 9.06 14.30
C HIS A 82 6.05 8.35 13.68
N VAL A 83 6.66 7.50 14.50
CA VAL A 83 7.78 6.64 14.13
C VAL A 83 7.36 5.18 14.30
N LEU A 84 7.62 4.38 13.28
CA LEU A 84 7.43 2.94 13.29
C LEU A 84 8.74 2.25 13.68
N THR A 85 8.69 1.25 14.55
CA THR A 85 9.84 0.44 14.97
C THR A 85 9.39 -0.97 15.36
N ALA A 86 10.31 -1.82 15.81
CA ALA A 86 10.00 -3.16 16.31
C ALA A 86 9.52 -3.10 17.77
N ALA A 87 8.65 -4.03 18.17
CA ALA A 87 8.19 -4.14 19.55
C ALA A 87 9.32 -4.53 20.49
N HIS A 88 10.20 -5.45 20.06
CA HIS A 88 11.31 -5.92 20.89
C HIS A 88 12.32 -4.80 21.25
N CYS A 89 12.39 -3.73 20.45
CA CYS A 89 13.20 -2.55 20.78
C CYS A 89 12.68 -1.78 21.99
N LEU A 90 11.38 -1.89 22.29
CA LEU A 90 10.72 -1.19 23.39
C LEU A 90 10.27 -2.13 24.50
N GLN A 91 10.28 -3.44 24.25
CA GLN A 91 9.98 -4.47 25.23
C GLN A 91 10.64 -5.78 24.81
N GLU A 92 11.83 -6.03 25.35
CA GLU A 92 12.61 -7.24 25.07
C GLU A 92 11.84 -8.51 25.49
N LYS A 93 12.18 -9.64 24.85
CA LYS A 93 11.60 -10.94 25.22
C LYS A 93 11.96 -11.29 26.66
N GLY A 94 10.99 -11.81 27.39
CA GLY A 94 11.10 -12.07 28.83
C GLY A 94 10.98 -10.83 29.73
N GLN A 95 10.91 -9.62 29.19
CA GLN A 95 10.75 -8.40 29.99
C GLN A 95 9.28 -7.96 30.05
N GLU A 96 8.67 -8.06 31.23
CA GLU A 96 7.24 -7.73 31.42
C GLU A 96 6.93 -6.25 31.25
N THR A 97 7.87 -5.38 31.61
CA THR A 97 7.70 -3.93 31.58
C THR A 97 8.34 -3.32 30.32
N PRO A 98 7.55 -2.71 29.41
CA PRO A 98 8.10 -1.93 28.31
C PRO A 98 8.93 -0.73 28.77
N SER A 99 9.80 -0.24 27.90
CA SER A 99 10.53 1.02 28.07
C SER A 99 9.58 2.20 28.25
N SER A 100 9.93 3.09 29.17
CA SER A 100 9.24 4.37 29.34
C SER A 100 9.66 5.39 28.25
N PRO A 101 8.75 6.30 27.81
CA PRO A 101 9.08 7.41 26.91
C PRO A 101 10.29 8.27 27.34
N SER A 102 10.62 8.32 28.62
CA SER A 102 11.75 9.10 29.16
C SER A 102 13.11 8.41 29.01
N GLU A 103 13.13 7.10 28.80
CA GLU A 103 14.37 6.30 28.77
C GLU A 103 15.18 6.49 27.49
N PHE A 104 14.57 7.03 26.43
CA PHE A 104 15.23 7.22 25.15
C PHE A 104 14.74 8.46 24.40
N VAL A 105 15.53 8.87 23.41
CA VAL A 105 15.23 9.95 22.47
C VAL A 105 15.28 9.45 21.03
N LEU A 106 14.65 10.21 20.14
CA LEU A 106 14.60 9.93 18.71
C LEU A 106 15.46 10.95 17.97
N HIS A 107 16.49 10.51 17.28
CA HIS A 107 17.29 11.37 16.42
C HIS A 107 16.91 11.20 14.96
N LEU A 108 16.52 12.30 14.31
CA LEU A 108 16.10 12.35 12.91
C LEU A 108 17.09 13.17 12.08
N GLY A 109 17.24 12.78 10.81
CA GLY A 109 18.08 13.49 9.85
C GLY A 109 19.57 13.46 10.16
N LYS A 110 20.02 12.47 10.95
CA LYS A 110 21.44 12.19 11.15
C LYS A 110 21.98 11.31 10.03
N TYR A 111 23.23 11.53 9.69
CA TYR A 111 24.02 10.71 8.79
C TYR A 111 25.10 9.95 9.58
N ASN A 112 25.74 10.62 10.55
CA ASN A 112 26.74 10.03 11.44
C ASN A 112 26.31 10.19 12.90
N LEU A 113 25.99 9.07 13.58
CA LEU A 113 25.53 9.10 14.96
C LEU A 113 26.62 9.53 15.95
N SER A 114 27.90 9.41 15.58
CA SER A 114 29.03 9.90 16.40
C SER A 114 29.10 11.43 16.45
N VAL A 115 28.40 12.15 15.55
CA VAL A 115 28.38 13.61 15.54
C VAL A 115 27.23 14.11 16.40
N VAL A 116 27.54 14.71 17.56
CA VAL A 116 26.52 15.24 18.49
C VAL A 116 25.59 16.25 17.79
N TYR A 117 26.17 17.28 17.17
CA TYR A 117 25.44 18.34 16.47
C TYR A 117 25.63 18.24 14.95
N GLU A 118 24.70 17.57 14.27
CA GLU A 118 24.68 17.50 12.82
C GLU A 118 23.69 18.51 12.24
N ARG A 119 24.15 19.38 11.33
CA ARG A 119 23.32 20.45 10.77
C ARG A 119 22.06 19.87 10.13
N GLY A 120 20.89 20.35 10.58
CA GLY A 120 19.59 19.91 10.09
C GLY A 120 19.06 18.64 10.77
N SER A 121 19.81 18.00 11.66
CA SER A 121 19.29 16.94 12.53
C SER A 121 18.42 17.50 13.66
N ILE A 122 17.51 16.66 14.15
CA ILE A 122 16.59 17.01 15.23
C ILE A 122 16.59 15.89 16.26
N THR A 123 16.60 16.26 17.54
CA THR A 123 16.24 15.37 18.65
C THR A 123 14.76 15.58 18.95
N ALA A 124 13.99 14.50 18.89
CA ALA A 124 12.58 14.45 19.22
C ALA A 124 12.36 13.55 20.44
N PHE A 125 11.32 13.85 21.19
CA PHE A 125 11.01 13.15 22.44
C PHE A 125 9.76 12.28 22.26
N PRO A 126 9.79 11.01 22.68
CA PRO A 126 8.59 10.18 22.73
C PRO A 126 7.54 10.78 23.68
N GLU A 127 6.30 10.92 23.21
CA GLU A 127 5.12 11.27 24.02
C GLU A 127 4.41 10.00 24.49
N LYS A 128 4.24 9.04 23.58
CA LYS A 128 3.47 7.81 23.81
C LYS A 128 4.07 6.66 23.03
N ILE A 129 4.11 5.49 23.66
CA ILE A 129 4.54 4.24 23.05
C ILE A 129 3.32 3.31 22.92
N LYS A 130 3.20 2.68 21.75
CA LYS A 130 2.16 1.71 21.44
C LYS A 130 2.78 0.45 20.87
N ILE A 131 2.91 -0.57 21.71
CA ILE A 131 3.30 -1.91 21.28
C ILE A 131 2.04 -2.64 20.79
N HIS A 132 2.16 -3.40 19.70
CA HIS A 132 1.04 -4.18 19.19
C HIS A 132 0.56 -5.18 20.24
N PRO A 133 -0.75 -5.30 20.50
CA PRO A 133 -1.29 -6.13 21.59
C PRO A 133 -0.97 -7.63 21.44
N ASP A 134 -0.79 -8.10 20.21
CA ASP A 134 -0.43 -9.49 19.93
C ASP A 134 1.09 -9.79 20.09
N TRP A 135 1.92 -8.79 20.41
CA TRP A 135 3.33 -9.04 20.73
C TRP A 135 3.43 -9.87 22.01
N ASN A 136 3.97 -11.07 21.92
CA ASN A 136 4.12 -11.97 23.05
C ASN A 136 5.59 -12.14 23.42
N ILE A 137 5.98 -11.58 24.57
CA ILE A 137 7.36 -11.60 25.07
C ILE A 137 7.89 -13.00 25.42
N TYR A 138 7.01 -14.00 25.58
CA TYR A 138 7.39 -15.38 25.90
C TYR A 138 7.41 -16.30 24.68
N GLN A 139 6.95 -15.82 23.52
CA GLN A 139 6.93 -16.65 22.33
C GLN A 139 8.30 -16.70 21.66
N VAL A 140 8.61 -17.85 21.06
CA VAL A 140 9.85 -18.02 20.26
C VAL A 140 9.76 -17.24 18.95
N LYS A 141 8.57 -17.19 18.33
CA LYS A 141 8.30 -16.46 17.09
C LYS A 141 8.49 -14.93 17.21
N TYR A 142 8.74 -14.28 16.10
CA TYR A 142 8.77 -12.82 15.99
C TYR A 142 7.45 -12.24 15.43
N ASP A 143 6.34 -12.90 15.77
CA ASP A 143 5.03 -12.48 15.31
C ASP A 143 4.57 -11.19 16.03
N SER A 144 4.00 -10.25 15.26
CA SER A 144 3.58 -8.93 15.76
C SER A 144 4.69 -8.10 16.40
N ASP A 145 5.92 -8.27 15.95
CA ASP A 145 7.06 -7.46 16.38
C ASP A 145 7.01 -6.07 15.74
N ILE A 146 6.10 -5.23 16.22
CA ILE A 146 5.84 -3.87 15.73
C ILE A 146 5.37 -2.95 16.86
N ALA A 147 5.89 -1.73 16.86
CA ALA A 147 5.49 -0.68 17.76
C ALA A 147 5.46 0.68 17.05
N LEU A 148 4.64 1.58 17.60
CA LEU A 148 4.44 2.93 17.15
C LEU A 148 4.81 3.90 18.27
N ILE A 149 5.61 4.91 17.93
CA ILE A 149 6.03 5.96 18.86
C ILE A 149 5.44 7.27 18.37
N LYS A 150 4.58 7.89 19.20
CA LYS A 150 4.10 9.25 19.00
C LYS A 150 5.14 10.22 19.55
N ILE A 151 5.56 11.18 18.74
CA ILE A 151 6.48 12.25 19.11
C ILE A 151 5.69 13.40 19.76
N VAL A 152 6.28 14.06 20.75
CA VAL A 152 5.76 15.32 21.28
C VAL A 152 5.69 16.37 20.16
N GLY A 153 4.46 16.75 19.76
CA GLY A 153 4.23 17.72 18.69
C GLY A 153 4.48 17.15 17.30
N THR A 154 5.17 17.91 16.43
CA THR A 154 5.51 17.47 15.07
C THR A 154 6.93 17.87 14.69
N VAL A 155 7.60 17.04 13.89
CA VAL A 155 8.89 17.40 13.28
C VAL A 155 8.67 18.27 12.03
N PRO A 156 9.53 19.28 11.79
CA PRO A 156 9.50 20.03 10.54
C PRO A 156 10.06 19.18 9.39
N LEU A 157 9.41 19.24 8.24
CA LEU A 157 9.91 18.60 7.03
C LEU A 157 11.13 19.36 6.51
N ARG A 158 12.19 18.62 6.19
CA ARG A 158 13.47 19.13 5.67
C ARG A 158 13.98 18.17 4.59
N SER A 159 15.01 18.58 3.84
CA SER A 159 15.66 17.71 2.85
C SER A 159 16.19 16.40 3.43
N ASN A 160 16.48 16.36 4.74
CA ASN A 160 16.99 15.20 5.47
C ASN A 160 15.99 14.64 6.49
N ILE A 161 14.78 15.20 6.58
CA ILE A 161 13.72 14.75 7.51
C ILE A 161 12.40 14.72 6.74
N TYR A 162 11.96 13.54 6.36
CA TYR A 162 10.79 13.35 5.53
C TYR A 162 10.23 11.94 5.71
N PRO A 163 8.91 11.75 5.85
CA PRO A 163 8.35 10.43 6.15
C PRO A 163 8.45 9.46 4.96
N ALA A 164 8.59 8.17 5.25
CA ALA A 164 8.40 7.07 4.29
C ALA A 164 6.90 6.84 4.05
N CYS A 165 6.54 6.34 2.87
CA CYS A 165 5.18 5.86 2.66
C CYS A 165 5.01 4.47 3.30
N LEU A 166 3.79 4.08 3.69
CA LEU A 166 3.51 2.72 4.17
C LEU A 166 3.27 1.80 2.97
N TRP A 167 3.96 0.65 2.93
CA TRP A 167 3.67 -0.36 1.91
C TRP A 167 2.26 -0.93 2.10
N SER A 168 1.59 -1.21 1.00
CA SER A 168 0.27 -1.85 1.00
C SER A 168 0.29 -3.07 0.08
N SER A 169 -0.59 -4.04 0.35
CA SER A 169 -0.78 -5.23 -0.51
C SER A 169 -1.09 -4.88 -1.97
N ALA A 170 -1.51 -3.65 -2.24
CA ALA A 170 -1.84 -3.10 -3.55
C ALA A 170 -0.70 -2.47 -4.33
N LEU A 171 0.53 -2.52 -3.84
CA LEU A 171 1.67 -2.21 -4.72
C LEU A 171 2.09 -3.45 -5.53
N GLY A 172 1.49 -4.62 -5.26
CA GLY A 172 1.77 -5.89 -5.91
C GLY A 172 3.24 -6.33 -5.76
N MET A 173 3.54 -7.58 -6.11
CA MET A 173 4.92 -8.05 -6.28
C MET A 173 5.17 -8.26 -7.77
N ARG A 174 5.24 -7.17 -8.55
CA ARG A 174 5.60 -7.30 -9.98
C ARG A 174 7.12 -7.46 -10.09
N ASN A 175 7.56 -8.70 -10.30
CA ASN A 175 8.88 -9.17 -10.73
C ASN A 175 10.14 -8.46 -10.20
N ILE A 176 10.96 -9.26 -9.50
CA ILE A 176 12.24 -8.97 -8.83
C ILE A 176 12.07 -8.27 -7.47
N GLN A 177 12.21 -9.09 -6.44
CA GLN A 177 11.79 -8.88 -5.05
C GLN A 177 12.90 -8.23 -4.21
N THR A 178 13.48 -7.12 -4.67
CA THR A 178 14.59 -6.47 -3.96
C THR A 178 14.09 -5.33 -3.07
N GLY A 179 14.39 -5.39 -1.78
CA GLY A 179 14.19 -4.30 -0.83
C GLY A 179 15.53 -3.79 -0.31
N THR A 180 15.61 -2.51 0.02
CA THR A 180 16.83 -1.91 0.58
C THR A 180 16.66 -1.74 2.09
N VAL A 181 17.56 -2.30 2.88
CA VAL A 181 17.68 -2.02 4.31
C VAL A 181 18.71 -0.93 4.51
N ILE A 182 18.44 0.01 5.43
CA ILE A 182 19.35 1.10 5.77
C ILE A 182 19.37 1.26 7.28
N GLY A 183 20.58 1.32 7.85
CA GLY A 183 20.76 1.46 9.29
C GLY A 183 22.19 1.76 9.70
N TRP A 184 22.42 1.75 11.00
CA TRP A 184 23.70 2.00 11.66
C TRP A 184 24.22 0.76 12.38
N GLY A 185 23.72 -0.43 12.01
CA GLY A 185 24.11 -1.69 12.60
C GLY A 185 25.61 -1.99 12.47
N VAL A 186 26.05 -2.92 13.31
CA VAL A 186 27.46 -3.33 13.40
C VAL A 186 27.94 -3.89 12.06
N ILE A 187 29.12 -3.43 11.65
CA ILE A 187 29.88 -4.03 10.53
C ILE A 187 30.99 -4.92 11.08
N GLU A 188 31.39 -5.93 10.32
CA GLU A 188 32.45 -6.88 10.68
C GLU A 188 33.75 -6.16 11.12
N ASP A 189 34.13 -5.08 10.42
CA ASP A 189 35.33 -4.26 10.72
C ASP A 189 35.23 -3.38 11.99
N GLN A 190 34.03 -3.16 12.55
CA GLN A 190 33.84 -2.29 13.71
C GLN A 190 34.17 -2.94 15.04
N LEU A 191 34.46 -4.25 15.05
CA LEU A 191 35.14 -4.89 16.18
C LEU A 191 36.56 -4.31 16.39
N ILE A 192 37.10 -3.57 15.41
CA ILE A 192 38.50 -3.10 15.39
C ILE A 192 38.63 -1.56 15.39
N THR A 193 37.64 -0.77 14.90
CA THR A 193 37.74 0.70 14.85
C THR A 193 36.45 1.45 15.25
N GLN A 194 36.49 2.12 16.41
CA GLN A 194 35.36 2.83 17.05
C GLN A 194 34.83 4.11 16.35
N HIS A 195 35.27 4.47 15.14
CA HIS A 195 35.32 5.90 14.81
C HIS A 195 34.22 6.47 13.90
N GLN A 196 33.33 5.67 13.30
CA GLN A 196 32.29 6.21 12.41
C GLN A 196 30.99 5.38 12.42
N LEU A 197 29.97 5.82 13.18
CA LEU A 197 28.60 5.31 13.12
C LEU A 197 27.84 5.95 11.94
N ILE A 198 28.30 5.68 10.72
CA ILE A 198 27.71 6.19 9.48
C ILE A 198 26.69 5.20 8.92
N ALA A 199 25.53 5.70 8.48
CA ALA A 199 24.49 4.87 7.90
C ALA A 199 24.97 4.11 6.66
N ARG A 200 24.61 2.83 6.55
CA ARG A 200 24.90 1.97 5.39
C ARG A 200 23.62 1.38 4.84
N GLN A 201 23.64 1.04 3.56
CA GLN A 201 22.53 0.37 2.89
C GLN A 201 22.97 -0.95 2.25
N VAL A 202 22.06 -1.91 2.24
CA VAL A 202 22.20 -3.20 1.58
C VAL A 202 20.89 -3.56 0.89
N ASP A 203 20.99 -4.14 -0.30
CA ASP A 203 19.85 -4.62 -1.08
C ASP A 203 19.65 -6.11 -0.78
N LEU A 204 18.44 -6.49 -0.37
CA LEU A 204 18.07 -7.86 -0.02
C LEU A 204 17.01 -8.38 -0.98
N ARG A 205 17.12 -9.65 -1.34
CA ARG A 205 16.08 -10.39 -2.05
C ARG A 205 15.08 -10.94 -1.04
N ILE A 206 13.87 -10.38 -1.06
CA ILE A 206 12.70 -10.91 -0.37
C ILE A 206 12.38 -12.29 -0.97
N VAL A 207 11.90 -13.20 -0.14
CA VAL A 207 11.41 -14.53 -0.54
C VAL A 207 10.01 -14.76 -0.01
N THR A 208 9.29 -15.71 -0.60
CA THR A 208 7.97 -16.08 -0.11
C THR A 208 8.08 -16.85 1.19
N ASN A 209 6.99 -16.90 1.97
CA ASN A 209 6.99 -17.63 3.22
C ASN A 209 7.20 -19.13 2.98
N GLU A 210 6.72 -19.69 1.88
CA GLU A 210 6.95 -21.09 1.52
C GLU A 210 8.45 -21.40 1.40
N VAL A 211 9.21 -20.54 0.72
CA VAL A 211 10.67 -20.67 0.61
C VAL A 211 11.34 -20.51 1.97
N CYS A 212 10.86 -19.58 2.80
CA CYS A 212 11.44 -19.39 4.13
C CYS A 212 11.13 -20.56 5.09
N TYR A 213 9.97 -21.21 4.93
CA TYR A 213 9.56 -22.37 5.72
C TYR A 213 10.37 -23.64 5.39
N GLU A 214 11.13 -23.67 4.29
CA GLU A 214 12.02 -24.78 3.97
C GLU A 214 13.19 -24.90 4.96
N ASP A 215 13.59 -23.79 5.60
CA ASP A 215 14.55 -23.82 6.71
C ASP A 215 13.79 -24.02 8.03
N GLU A 216 13.98 -25.18 8.68
CA GLU A 216 13.28 -25.55 9.92
C GLU A 216 13.49 -24.54 11.06
N THR A 217 14.68 -23.93 11.13
CA THR A 217 14.99 -22.91 12.14
C THR A 217 14.15 -21.67 11.87
N MET A 218 14.11 -21.20 10.62
CA MET A 218 13.29 -20.06 10.22
C MET A 218 11.80 -20.33 10.43
N ALA A 219 11.32 -21.53 10.07
CA ALA A 219 9.92 -21.94 10.24
C ALA A 219 9.43 -21.82 11.69
N SER A 220 10.32 -22.05 12.66
CA SER A 220 10.03 -21.91 14.08
C SER A 220 9.92 -20.46 14.57
N LEU A 221 10.51 -19.50 13.82
CA LEU A 221 10.63 -18.09 14.19
C LEU A 221 9.61 -17.17 13.48
N ILE A 222 9.06 -17.61 12.35
CA ILE A 222 8.18 -16.79 11.49
C ILE A 222 6.67 -17.10 11.63
N SER A 223 5.85 -16.21 11.10
CA SER A 223 4.38 -16.29 11.03
C SER A 223 3.83 -15.82 9.67
N SER A 224 2.50 -15.89 9.49
CA SER A 224 1.81 -15.32 8.31
C SER A 224 1.85 -13.78 8.25
N ARG A 225 2.35 -13.12 9.31
CA ARG A 225 2.52 -11.65 9.42
C ARG A 225 3.97 -11.21 9.30
N THR A 226 4.88 -12.14 9.03
CA THR A 226 6.29 -11.89 8.75
C THR A 226 6.64 -12.32 7.33
N PHE A 227 7.78 -11.85 6.84
CA PHE A 227 8.42 -12.36 5.62
C PHE A 227 9.93 -12.43 5.81
N CYS A 228 10.61 -13.11 4.89
CA CYS A 228 12.05 -13.28 4.94
C CYS A 228 12.73 -12.60 3.75
N ALA A 229 13.95 -12.13 3.98
CA ALA A 229 14.81 -11.64 2.90
C ALA A 229 16.27 -12.02 3.18
N ILE A 230 17.05 -12.17 2.12
CA ILE A 230 18.47 -12.53 2.19
C ILE A 230 19.28 -11.55 1.34
N GLY A 231 20.41 -11.09 1.86
CA GLY A 231 21.35 -10.32 1.06
C GLY A 231 22.28 -11.24 0.28
N GLU A 232 22.84 -10.72 -0.81
CA GLU A 232 23.82 -11.46 -1.59
C GLU A 232 25.25 -11.17 -1.08
N ASN A 233 26.17 -12.11 -1.32
CA ASN A 233 27.60 -11.98 -1.01
C ASN A 233 27.91 -11.66 0.47
N GLY A 234 27.24 -12.36 1.41
CA GLY A 234 27.50 -12.21 2.83
C GLY A 234 27.11 -10.83 3.40
N SER A 235 25.96 -10.30 2.96
CA SER A 235 25.45 -9.02 3.43
C SER A 235 24.04 -9.15 4.02
N GLY A 236 23.72 -8.34 5.03
CA GLY A 236 22.41 -8.38 5.68
C GLY A 236 22.31 -7.42 6.87
N PRO A 237 21.11 -7.23 7.42
CA PRO A 237 20.92 -6.50 8.66
C PRO A 237 21.59 -7.23 9.83
N CYS A 238 22.14 -6.45 10.76
CA CYS A 238 22.79 -6.98 11.94
C CYS A 238 22.42 -6.20 13.21
N LYS A 239 23.10 -6.49 14.33
CA LYS A 239 22.88 -5.84 15.63
C LYS A 239 22.85 -4.32 15.46
N GLY A 240 21.75 -3.70 15.91
CA GLY A 240 21.51 -2.26 15.78
C GLY A 240 20.63 -1.85 14.60
N ASP A 241 20.43 -2.71 13.59
CA ASP A 241 19.47 -2.43 12.50
C ASP A 241 18.02 -2.76 12.88
N SER A 242 17.83 -3.50 13.98
CA SER A 242 16.52 -3.82 14.58
C SER A 242 15.61 -2.60 14.67
N GLY A 243 14.34 -2.76 14.29
CA GLY A 243 13.36 -1.68 14.23
C GLY A 243 13.51 -0.73 13.04
N GLY A 244 14.63 -0.78 12.32
CA GLY A 244 14.82 -0.11 11.03
C GLY A 244 13.91 -0.67 9.93
N GLY A 245 13.79 0.06 8.83
CA GLY A 245 12.93 -0.32 7.72
C GLY A 245 13.67 -1.10 6.62
N LEU A 246 12.95 -2.04 6.00
CA LEU A 246 13.21 -2.52 4.65
C LEU A 246 12.31 -1.75 3.70
N TYR A 247 12.93 -1.01 2.78
CA TYR A 247 12.24 -0.07 1.90
C TYR A 247 12.18 -0.58 0.47
N MET A 248 11.03 -0.40 -0.16
CA MET A 248 10.82 -0.70 -1.57
C MET A 248 10.47 0.58 -2.31
N LYS A 249 10.97 0.68 -3.54
CA LYS A 249 10.65 1.79 -4.43
C LYS A 249 9.49 1.41 -5.34
N ALA A 250 8.40 2.17 -5.29
CA ALA A 250 7.32 2.09 -6.27
C ALA A 250 7.20 3.44 -6.97
N ASN A 251 7.40 3.45 -8.29
CA ASN A 251 7.54 4.66 -9.09
C ASN A 251 8.66 5.58 -8.55
N ILE A 252 8.32 6.79 -8.11
CA ILE A 252 9.26 7.79 -7.58
C ILE A 252 9.29 7.83 -6.05
N LYS A 253 8.49 7.00 -5.38
CA LYS A 253 8.32 7.02 -3.92
C LYS A 253 8.91 5.77 -3.26
N TRP A 254 9.42 5.96 -2.05
CA TRP A 254 9.91 4.92 -1.16
C TRP A 254 8.89 4.57 -0.09
N PHE A 255 8.72 3.27 0.12
CA PHE A 255 7.72 2.70 0.99
C PHE A 255 8.39 1.73 1.98
N ILE A 256 8.03 1.80 3.26
CA ILE A 256 8.45 0.78 4.22
C ILE A 256 7.61 -0.49 4.03
N LYS A 257 8.25 -1.56 3.55
CA LYS A 257 7.65 -2.89 3.35
C LYS A 257 7.74 -3.74 4.60
N GLY A 258 8.90 -3.71 5.26
CA GLY A 258 9.13 -4.49 6.46
C GLY A 258 9.87 -3.72 7.54
N ILE A 259 9.76 -4.22 8.76
CA ILE A 259 10.55 -3.77 9.91
C ILE A 259 11.56 -4.88 10.20
N VAL A 260 12.85 -4.55 10.32
CA VAL A 260 13.90 -5.49 10.72
C VAL A 260 13.56 -6.02 12.12
N SER A 261 13.28 -7.31 12.21
CA SER A 261 12.83 -7.94 13.46
C SER A 261 13.94 -8.81 14.07
N SER A 262 14.49 -9.75 13.30
CA SER A 262 15.59 -10.60 13.77
C SER A 262 16.46 -11.10 12.62
N SER A 263 17.72 -11.39 12.92
CA SER A 263 18.62 -12.20 12.09
C SER A 263 19.07 -13.42 12.89
N LEU A 264 19.49 -14.50 12.21
CA LEU A 264 20.20 -15.60 12.88
C LEU A 264 21.63 -15.17 13.22
N PHE A 265 22.22 -15.85 14.19
CA PHE A 265 23.61 -15.60 14.63
C PHE A 265 24.46 -16.85 14.43
N THR A 266 25.72 -16.66 14.06
CA THR A 266 26.74 -17.71 14.08
C THR A 266 27.11 -18.08 15.51
N ASP A 267 27.84 -19.18 15.68
CA ASP A 267 28.34 -19.62 16.99
C ASP A 267 29.28 -18.59 17.64
N GLU A 268 29.92 -17.71 16.86
CA GLU A 268 30.71 -16.57 17.37
C GLU A 268 29.84 -15.37 17.79
N GLY A 269 28.51 -15.47 17.70
CA GLY A 269 27.57 -14.41 18.05
C GLY A 269 27.50 -13.26 17.04
N MET A 270 28.04 -13.48 15.83
CA MET A 270 27.94 -12.56 14.69
C MET A 270 26.68 -12.85 13.89
N CYS A 271 26.19 -11.88 13.10
CA CYS A 271 25.00 -12.10 12.30
C CYS A 271 25.31 -13.07 11.16
N ASP A 272 24.49 -14.11 11.03
CA ASP A 272 24.63 -15.10 9.98
C ASP A 272 24.03 -14.56 8.67
N VAL A 273 24.90 -13.98 7.85
CA VAL A 273 24.57 -13.35 6.57
C VAL A 273 24.36 -14.37 5.44
N GLU A 274 24.63 -15.65 5.67
CA GLU A 274 24.29 -16.76 4.77
C GLU A 274 22.83 -17.22 4.98
N LYS A 275 22.20 -16.76 6.06
CA LYS A 275 20.81 -17.09 6.42
C LYS A 275 19.85 -15.95 6.15
N TYR A 276 18.57 -16.30 6.11
CA TYR A 276 17.49 -15.33 5.96
C TYR A 276 17.37 -14.43 7.19
N SER A 277 17.09 -13.15 6.95
CA SER A 277 16.65 -12.20 7.97
C SER A 277 15.12 -12.14 8.01
N ILE A 278 14.56 -11.93 9.20
CA ILE A 278 13.12 -11.90 9.49
C ILE A 278 12.64 -10.45 9.56
N PHE A 279 11.55 -10.17 8.86
CA PHE A 279 10.90 -8.87 8.83
C PHE A 279 9.44 -8.98 9.23
N THR A 280 8.95 -8.04 10.02
CA THR A 280 7.51 -7.84 10.22
C THR A 280 6.90 -7.23 8.96
N ASP A 281 5.83 -7.82 8.39
CA ASP A 281 5.18 -7.29 7.19
C ASP A 281 4.26 -6.12 7.54
N VAL A 282 4.71 -4.88 7.26
CA VAL A 282 3.97 -3.66 7.59
C VAL A 282 2.56 -3.65 6.99
N ALA A 283 2.37 -4.23 5.81
CA ALA A 283 1.06 -4.25 5.16
C ALA A 283 0.01 -5.03 5.95
N LYS A 284 0.43 -6.02 6.76
CA LYS A 284 -0.45 -6.84 7.62
C LYS A 284 -0.92 -6.10 8.88
N PHE A 285 -0.30 -4.98 9.21
CA PHE A 285 -0.61 -4.17 10.40
C PHE A 285 -1.17 -2.79 10.06
N SER A 286 -1.50 -2.52 8.80
CA SER A 286 -2.01 -1.23 8.31
C SER A 286 -3.21 -0.71 9.11
N ASN A 287 -4.17 -1.57 9.44
CA ASN A 287 -5.35 -1.22 10.25
C ASN A 287 -4.97 -0.79 11.68
N TRP A 288 -4.05 -1.52 12.31
CA TRP A 288 -3.58 -1.19 13.65
C TRP A 288 -2.80 0.13 13.64
N ILE A 289 -1.92 0.34 12.65
CA ILE A 289 -1.17 1.60 12.48
C ILE A 289 -2.15 2.76 12.32
N ALA A 290 -3.16 2.63 11.44
CA ALA A 290 -4.15 3.68 11.22
C ALA A 290 -4.92 4.04 12.50
N LYS A 291 -5.37 3.02 13.24
CA LYS A 291 -6.05 3.18 14.52
C LYS A 291 -5.18 3.93 15.54
N GLU A 292 -3.94 3.50 15.76
CA GLU A 292 -3.08 4.08 16.81
C GLU A 292 -2.52 5.46 16.43
N MET A 293 -2.51 5.82 15.15
CA MET A 293 -2.18 7.16 14.68
C MET A 293 -3.33 8.17 14.85
N ASP A 294 -4.46 7.75 15.43
CA ASP A 294 -5.72 8.51 15.48
C ASP A 294 -6.08 9.07 14.09
N ILE A 295 -5.71 8.34 13.03
CA ILE A 295 -6.28 8.56 11.71
C ILE A 295 -7.72 8.15 11.89
N GLU A 296 -8.61 9.12 12.07
CA GLU A 296 -10.06 8.92 12.16
C GLU A 296 -10.45 7.99 11.02
N THR A 297 -10.61 6.69 11.24
CA THR A 297 -11.37 5.82 10.34
C THR A 297 -12.86 5.95 10.64
N ASP A 298 -13.20 6.90 11.52
CA ASP A 298 -14.53 7.15 12.05
C ASP A 298 -15.48 7.51 10.91
N MET A 299 -16.23 6.49 10.48
CA MET A 299 -17.34 6.61 9.55
C MET A 299 -18.54 7.22 10.28
N THR A 300 -18.40 8.47 10.71
CA THR A 300 -19.56 9.30 11.03
C THR A 300 -20.24 9.68 9.71
N CYS A 301 -20.90 8.69 9.09
CA CYS A 301 -21.73 8.89 7.92
C CYS A 301 -22.84 9.87 8.32
N LYS A 302 -22.93 11.02 7.65
CA LYS A 302 -24.14 11.84 7.71
C LYS A 302 -25.21 11.16 6.87
N PHE A 303 -26.06 10.37 7.52
CA PHE A 303 -27.16 9.67 6.87
C PHE A 303 -28.16 10.69 6.32
N VAL A 304 -28.21 10.82 4.99
CA VAL A 304 -29.26 11.58 4.29
C VAL A 304 -30.22 10.58 3.66
N LEU A 305 -31.47 10.61 4.11
CA LEU A 305 -32.59 9.87 3.53
C LEU A 305 -33.02 10.56 2.23
N GLU A 306 -32.82 9.92 1.09
CA GLU A 306 -33.25 10.49 -0.20
C GLU A 306 -34.67 10.03 -0.58
N ASP A 307 -35.10 8.84 -0.14
CA ASP A 307 -36.40 8.25 -0.52
C ASP A 307 -37.01 7.25 0.49
N GLY A 308 -36.51 7.20 1.73
CA GLY A 308 -36.97 6.23 2.74
C GLY A 308 -36.30 4.86 2.66
N THR A 309 -35.45 4.59 1.66
CA THR A 309 -34.74 3.30 1.50
C THR A 309 -33.26 3.43 1.19
N ARG A 310 -32.82 4.55 0.62
CA ARG A 310 -31.41 4.82 0.24
C ARG A 310 -30.77 5.88 1.14
N TYR A 311 -29.53 5.61 1.53
CA TYR A 311 -28.68 6.47 2.36
C TYR A 311 -27.32 6.66 1.70
N HIS A 312 -26.71 7.83 1.94
CA HIS A 312 -25.35 8.15 1.50
C HIS A 312 -24.39 8.20 2.70
N CYS A 313 -23.26 7.47 2.62
CA CYS A 313 -22.13 7.63 3.53
C CYS A 313 -20.96 8.34 2.84
N PHE A 314 -20.42 9.36 3.50
CA PHE A 314 -19.18 10.05 3.12
C PHE A 314 -18.15 9.82 4.25
N PRO A 315 -17.26 8.83 4.13
CA PRO A 315 -16.20 8.67 5.10
C PRO A 315 -15.29 9.91 5.03
N LYS A 316 -15.15 10.62 6.16
CA LYS A 316 -14.31 11.84 6.22
C LYS A 316 -12.84 11.57 5.90
N ASN A 317 -12.37 10.35 6.15
CA ASN A 317 -10.97 9.98 6.19
C ASN A 317 -10.75 8.51 5.76
N LEU A 318 -11.51 8.02 4.77
CA LEU A 318 -11.14 6.77 4.12
C LEU A 318 -9.70 6.96 3.59
N VAL A 319 -8.77 6.14 4.06
CA VAL A 319 -7.36 6.21 3.65
C VAL A 319 -7.27 5.73 2.20
N ILE A 320 -7.57 6.64 1.29
CA ILE A 320 -7.18 6.55 -0.10
C ILE A 320 -5.79 7.18 -0.12
N GLN A 321 -4.79 6.53 -0.71
CA GLN A 321 -3.40 7.01 -0.77
C GLN A 321 -3.22 8.29 -1.60
N GLN A 322 -4.26 9.12 -1.73
CA GLN A 322 -4.33 10.35 -2.49
C GLN A 322 -5.21 11.37 -1.72
N PRO A 323 -4.71 12.58 -1.43
CA PRO A 323 -5.32 13.55 -0.52
C PRO A 323 -6.60 14.23 -1.05
N ASN A 324 -7.13 13.82 -2.20
CA ASN A 324 -8.28 14.46 -2.85
C ASN A 324 -9.39 13.50 -3.28
N VAL A 325 -9.30 12.21 -2.91
CA VAL A 325 -10.35 11.25 -3.28
C VAL A 325 -11.41 11.24 -2.18
N LYS A 326 -12.57 11.83 -2.47
CA LYS A 326 -13.74 11.75 -1.59
C LYS A 326 -14.54 10.52 -2.00
N ALA A 327 -14.37 9.39 -1.30
CA ALA A 327 -15.28 8.27 -1.51
C ALA A 327 -16.72 8.74 -1.25
N SER A 328 -17.58 8.57 -2.24
CA SER A 328 -19.00 8.90 -2.14
C SER A 328 -19.79 7.68 -2.55
N VAL A 329 -20.71 7.30 -1.65
CA VAL A 329 -21.82 6.35 -1.85
C VAL A 329 -21.51 4.93 -1.39
N MET A 330 -21.84 4.65 -0.13
CA MET A 330 -22.19 3.29 0.33
C MET A 330 -23.71 3.16 0.24
N VAL A 331 -24.24 2.24 -0.57
CA VAL A 331 -25.68 1.96 -0.60
C VAL A 331 -25.96 0.75 0.30
N GLY A 332 -26.76 0.95 1.33
CA GLY A 332 -27.26 -0.08 2.23
C GLY A 332 -28.76 0.09 2.47
N VAL A 333 -29.47 -1.02 2.70
CA VAL A 333 -30.89 -1.03 3.07
C VAL A 333 -30.98 -1.09 4.59
N HIS A 334 -31.66 -0.13 5.25
CA HIS A 334 -31.68 0.00 6.70
C HIS A 334 -33.07 -0.21 7.32
N LEU A 335 -33.14 -1.03 8.38
CA LEU A 335 -34.20 -1.06 9.38
C LEU A 335 -33.53 -1.14 10.78
N GLY A 336 -33.47 -0.04 11.55
CA GLY A 336 -33.12 -0.04 12.99
C GLY A 336 -31.79 0.62 13.42
N GLU A 337 -31.09 0.02 14.40
CA GLU A 337 -29.73 0.39 14.83
C GLU A 337 -28.72 -0.58 14.18
N ARG A 338 -27.87 -0.11 13.26
CA ARG A 338 -26.98 -1.00 12.47
C ARG A 338 -25.59 -0.41 12.20
N ASN A 339 -24.64 -1.29 11.91
CA ASN A 339 -23.18 -1.04 11.80
C ASN A 339 -22.63 -1.43 10.42
N ASN A 340 -21.32 -1.41 10.21
CA ASN A 340 -20.70 -1.65 8.89
C ASN A 340 -21.02 -3.02 8.25
N ASN A 341 -21.46 -4.00 9.04
CA ASN A 341 -21.82 -5.33 8.54
C ASN A 341 -23.05 -5.31 7.61
N ASP A 342 -23.80 -4.22 7.60
CA ASP A 342 -25.04 -4.07 6.85
C ASP A 342 -24.86 -3.41 5.48
N VAL A 343 -23.65 -2.90 5.19
CA VAL A 343 -23.32 -2.31 3.90
C VAL A 343 -23.24 -3.41 2.84
N LYS A 344 -24.02 -3.25 1.77
CA LYS A 344 -24.09 -4.22 0.65
C LYS A 344 -23.44 -3.70 -0.62
N GLU A 345 -23.25 -2.40 -0.75
CA GLU A 345 -22.68 -1.79 -1.93
C GLU A 345 -21.73 -0.66 -1.59
N PHE A 346 -20.57 -0.68 -2.24
CA PHE A 346 -19.54 0.34 -2.15
C PHE A 346 -19.39 0.94 -3.54
N SER A 347 -19.53 2.25 -3.64
CA SER A 347 -19.40 2.97 -4.90
C SER A 347 -18.35 4.07 -4.80
N LEU A 348 -17.57 4.19 -5.87
CA LEU A 348 -16.65 5.29 -6.12
C LEU A 348 -17.11 5.94 -7.42
N LEU A 349 -17.74 7.11 -7.31
CA LEU A 349 -18.39 7.78 -8.45
C LEU A 349 -17.72 9.12 -8.72
N GLN A 350 -17.33 9.36 -9.97
CA GLN A 350 -16.92 10.69 -10.44
C GLN A 350 -15.74 11.30 -9.65
N GLN A 351 -14.88 10.46 -9.09
CA GLN A 351 -13.69 10.85 -8.33
C GLN A 351 -12.43 10.62 -9.13
N GLU A 352 -11.55 11.61 -9.30
CA GLU A 352 -10.29 11.38 -9.99
C GLU A 352 -9.34 10.53 -9.12
N THR A 353 -9.16 9.25 -9.45
CA THR A 353 -8.17 8.39 -8.82
C THR A 353 -7.59 7.38 -9.82
N SER A 354 -6.30 7.09 -9.69
CA SER A 354 -5.65 6.07 -10.53
C SER A 354 -5.72 4.66 -9.94
N TYR A 355 -6.12 4.53 -8.67
CA TYR A 355 -6.13 3.28 -7.89
C TYR A 355 -7.40 3.14 -7.04
N LEU A 356 -7.83 1.90 -6.79
CA LEU A 356 -8.93 1.61 -5.87
C LEU A 356 -8.49 1.74 -4.41
N PRO A 357 -9.39 2.12 -3.49
CA PRO A 357 -9.12 2.14 -2.05
C PRO A 357 -8.95 0.73 -1.48
N HIS A 358 -8.15 0.59 -0.42
CA HIS A 358 -7.95 -0.67 0.31
C HIS A 358 -8.67 -0.65 1.65
N GLY A 359 -8.68 -1.78 2.34
CA GLY A 359 -9.36 -1.90 3.64
C GLY A 359 -10.88 -2.08 3.53
N ILE A 360 -11.43 -2.08 2.31
CA ILE A 360 -12.87 -2.17 2.08
C ILE A 360 -13.46 -3.50 2.59
N PRO A 361 -12.84 -4.68 2.38
CA PRO A 361 -13.35 -5.92 2.95
C PRO A 361 -13.33 -5.93 4.48
N GLU A 362 -12.31 -5.35 5.11
CA GLU A 362 -12.17 -5.28 6.56
C GLU A 362 -13.20 -4.32 7.17
N LEU A 363 -13.54 -3.25 6.46
CA LEU A 363 -14.58 -2.30 6.86
C LEU A 363 -15.98 -2.87 6.62
N PHE A 364 -16.22 -3.50 5.47
CA PHE A 364 -17.54 -3.99 5.03
C PHE A 364 -17.46 -5.49 4.69
N PRO A 365 -17.42 -6.38 5.69
CA PRO A 365 -17.17 -7.81 5.46
C PRO A 365 -18.28 -8.50 4.63
N ASN A 366 -19.50 -7.95 4.64
CA ASN A 366 -20.64 -8.50 3.92
C ASN A 366 -20.99 -7.76 2.62
N LEU A 367 -20.02 -7.03 2.05
CA LEU A 367 -20.20 -6.28 0.82
C LEU A 367 -20.53 -7.23 -0.35
N ALA A 368 -21.61 -6.93 -1.07
CA ALA A 368 -22.08 -7.73 -2.20
C ALA A 368 -21.76 -7.09 -3.56
N ARG A 369 -21.65 -5.76 -3.62
CA ARG A 369 -21.42 -4.99 -4.85
C ARG A 369 -20.31 -3.97 -4.67
N TYR A 370 -19.41 -3.89 -5.65
CA TYR A 370 -18.34 -2.89 -5.72
C TYR A 370 -18.47 -2.15 -7.04
N CYS A 371 -18.61 -0.82 -7.00
CA CYS A 371 -18.75 0.03 -8.17
C CYS A 371 -17.64 1.10 -8.17
N ALA A 372 -16.96 1.26 -9.29
CA ALA A 372 -16.01 2.33 -9.57
C ALA A 372 -16.35 2.90 -10.95
N PHE A 373 -17.13 3.98 -10.97
CA PHE A 373 -17.70 4.54 -12.19
C PHE A 373 -17.16 5.95 -12.43
N GLN A 374 -16.59 6.17 -13.62
CA GLN A 374 -16.10 7.49 -14.04
C GLN A 374 -15.05 8.06 -13.07
N THR A 375 -14.07 7.26 -12.69
CA THR A 375 -13.07 7.63 -11.67
C THR A 375 -11.65 7.84 -12.20
N ASN A 376 -11.44 7.90 -13.51
CA ASN A 376 -10.11 7.95 -14.14
C ASN A 376 -9.16 6.78 -13.73
N LEU A 377 -9.74 5.64 -13.35
CA LEU A 377 -8.96 4.50 -12.85
C LEU A 377 -8.05 3.94 -13.94
N LYS A 378 -6.76 3.78 -13.64
CA LYS A 378 -5.74 3.29 -14.59
C LYS A 378 -5.25 1.90 -14.26
N HIS A 379 -5.34 1.51 -12.99
CA HIS A 379 -4.77 0.28 -12.48
C HIS A 379 -5.75 -0.43 -11.56
N ILE A 380 -5.89 -1.73 -11.77
CA ILE A 380 -6.49 -2.68 -10.85
C ILE A 380 -5.61 -3.92 -10.75
N GLN A 381 -5.74 -4.66 -9.65
CA GLN A 381 -4.96 -5.86 -9.37
C GLN A 381 -5.69 -6.79 -8.39
N ARG A 382 -5.12 -7.97 -8.16
CA ARG A 382 -5.66 -9.01 -7.26
C ARG A 382 -6.05 -8.49 -5.88
N SER A 383 -5.15 -7.76 -5.23
CA SER A 383 -5.35 -7.27 -3.86
C SER A 383 -6.45 -6.22 -3.71
N ASP A 384 -6.94 -5.62 -4.80
CA ASP A 384 -8.09 -4.72 -4.74
C ASP A 384 -9.40 -5.49 -4.47
N PHE A 385 -9.42 -6.80 -4.76
CA PHE A 385 -10.58 -7.68 -4.59
C PHE A 385 -10.31 -8.87 -3.65
N SER A 386 -9.11 -8.99 -3.07
CA SER A 386 -8.82 -9.99 -2.05
C SER A 386 -9.53 -9.68 -0.73
N GLY A 387 -9.96 -10.72 -0.01
CA GLY A 387 -10.54 -10.59 1.33
C GLY A 387 -12.07 -10.41 1.37
N PHE A 388 -12.72 -10.14 0.23
CA PHE A 388 -14.17 -10.10 0.16
C PHE A 388 -14.79 -11.49 0.25
N GLN A 389 -15.67 -11.72 1.23
CA GLN A 389 -16.33 -13.02 1.42
C GLN A 389 -17.64 -13.14 0.63
N SER A 390 -18.30 -12.00 0.35
CA SER A 390 -19.66 -11.96 -0.21
C SER A 390 -19.77 -11.20 -1.54
N LEU A 391 -18.65 -10.78 -2.14
CA LEU A 391 -18.67 -9.92 -3.32
C LEU A 391 -19.16 -10.70 -4.56
N THR A 392 -20.25 -10.25 -5.15
CA THR A 392 -20.93 -10.92 -6.27
C THR A 392 -21.01 -10.06 -7.53
N SER A 393 -20.91 -8.74 -7.40
CA SER A 393 -20.94 -7.82 -8.54
C SER A 393 -19.78 -6.84 -8.46
N ILE A 394 -19.02 -6.73 -9.55
CA ILE A 394 -17.96 -5.73 -9.71
C ILE A 394 -18.30 -4.89 -10.94
N GLU A 395 -18.35 -3.58 -10.76
CA GLU A 395 -18.48 -2.60 -11.83
C GLU A 395 -17.29 -1.66 -11.82
N ILE A 396 -16.59 -1.55 -12.94
CA ILE A 396 -15.45 -0.66 -13.15
C ILE A 396 -15.62 0.00 -14.52
N SER A 397 -16.71 0.76 -14.66
CA SER A 397 -17.16 1.32 -15.93
C SER A 397 -16.64 2.75 -16.16
N TYR A 398 -16.42 3.13 -17.41
CA TYR A 398 -16.07 4.50 -17.82
C TYR A 398 -14.78 5.02 -17.17
N ASN A 399 -13.72 4.21 -17.18
CA ASN A 399 -12.41 4.53 -16.61
C ASN A 399 -11.30 4.55 -17.68
N GLU A 400 -10.03 4.60 -17.26
CA GLU A 400 -8.87 4.61 -18.15
C GLU A 400 -8.09 3.28 -18.15
N LEU A 401 -8.73 2.16 -17.79
CA LEU A 401 -8.07 0.86 -17.72
C LEU A 401 -7.60 0.41 -19.10
N GLY A 402 -6.29 0.19 -19.26
CA GLY A 402 -5.70 -0.33 -20.50
C GLY A 402 -5.37 -1.83 -20.44
N ASN A 403 -5.04 -2.34 -19.25
CA ASN A 403 -4.67 -3.72 -19.02
C ASN A 403 -5.21 -4.19 -17.66
N ILE A 404 -5.58 -5.46 -17.58
CA ILE A 404 -6.02 -6.12 -16.35
C ILE A 404 -5.12 -7.33 -16.10
N PRO A 405 -4.38 -7.38 -14.97
CA PRO A 405 -3.57 -8.55 -14.60
C PRO A 405 -4.39 -9.85 -14.55
N ALA A 406 -3.80 -10.96 -14.97
CA ALA A 406 -4.45 -12.27 -15.06
C ALA A 406 -5.04 -12.77 -13.72
N ASP A 407 -4.46 -12.38 -12.59
CA ASP A 407 -4.86 -12.82 -11.27
C ASP A 407 -5.81 -11.84 -10.56
N THR A 408 -6.30 -10.80 -11.24
CA THR A 408 -7.12 -9.73 -10.64
C THR A 408 -8.36 -10.25 -9.91
N PHE A 409 -9.04 -11.25 -10.48
CA PHE A 409 -10.27 -11.81 -9.90
C PHE A 409 -10.06 -13.18 -9.23
N TYR A 410 -8.81 -13.55 -8.94
CA TYR A 410 -8.46 -14.88 -8.44
C TYR A 410 -9.13 -15.23 -7.10
N ASP A 411 -9.29 -14.24 -6.23
CA ASP A 411 -9.79 -14.40 -4.86
C ASP A 411 -11.30 -14.13 -4.72
N VAL A 412 -12.04 -13.96 -5.83
CA VAL A 412 -13.49 -13.71 -5.83
C VAL A 412 -14.27 -14.80 -6.58
N PRO A 413 -14.31 -16.05 -6.06
CA PRO A 413 -15.02 -17.15 -6.71
C PRO A 413 -16.54 -16.96 -6.74
N THR A 414 -17.07 -16.05 -5.91
CA THR A 414 -18.48 -15.66 -5.80
C THR A 414 -18.93 -14.69 -6.90
N LEU A 415 -18.00 -14.15 -7.70
CA LEU A 415 -18.29 -13.17 -8.74
C LEU A 415 -19.32 -13.71 -9.74
N ASN A 416 -20.43 -13.01 -9.87
CA ASN A 416 -21.57 -13.33 -10.72
C ASN A 416 -21.71 -12.34 -11.88
N ARG A 417 -21.44 -11.06 -11.62
CA ARG A 417 -21.64 -9.98 -12.59
C ARG A 417 -20.41 -9.09 -12.65
N LEU A 418 -19.87 -8.88 -13.85
CA LEU A 418 -18.69 -8.05 -14.08
C LEU A 418 -18.93 -7.03 -15.21
N LEU A 419 -18.78 -5.76 -14.89
CA LEU A 419 -18.90 -4.64 -15.82
C LEU A 419 -17.55 -3.92 -15.95
N LEU A 420 -16.99 -3.91 -17.15
CA LEU A 420 -15.72 -3.27 -17.53
C LEU A 420 -15.90 -2.33 -18.74
N ASN A 421 -17.13 -1.94 -19.04
CA ASN A 421 -17.46 -1.17 -20.23
C ASN A 421 -16.94 0.27 -20.18
N GLY A 422 -16.63 0.85 -21.34
CA GLY A 422 -16.17 2.24 -21.42
C GLY A 422 -14.74 2.44 -20.92
N ASN A 423 -13.86 1.46 -21.08
CA ASN A 423 -12.44 1.56 -20.71
C ASN A 423 -11.55 1.66 -21.98
N LYS A 424 -10.23 1.49 -21.80
CA LYS A 424 -9.22 1.47 -22.88
C LYS A 424 -8.62 0.07 -23.06
N ILE A 425 -9.34 -0.99 -22.69
CA ILE A 425 -8.81 -2.35 -22.65
C ILE A 425 -8.66 -2.89 -24.08
N VAL A 426 -7.50 -3.48 -24.37
CA VAL A 426 -7.16 -4.01 -25.70
C VAL A 426 -7.23 -5.54 -25.78
N SER A 427 -6.95 -6.23 -24.68
CA SER A 427 -6.94 -7.70 -24.60
C SER A 427 -7.16 -8.15 -23.15
N PHE A 428 -7.50 -9.42 -23.00
CA PHE A 428 -7.48 -10.11 -21.70
C PHE A 428 -6.46 -11.23 -21.72
N ASP A 429 -5.85 -11.46 -20.57
CA ASP A 429 -5.13 -12.70 -20.33
C ASP A 429 -6.13 -13.87 -20.31
N VAL A 430 -5.70 -15.01 -20.86
CA VAL A 430 -6.50 -16.23 -20.96
C VAL A 430 -6.92 -16.78 -19.59
N ASP A 431 -6.18 -16.47 -18.54
CA ASP A 431 -6.42 -16.96 -17.17
C ASP A 431 -7.28 -16.02 -16.32
N LEU A 432 -7.69 -14.86 -16.85
CA LEU A 432 -8.36 -13.80 -16.09
C LEU A 432 -9.57 -14.29 -15.27
N PHE A 433 -10.36 -15.22 -15.81
CA PHE A 433 -11.59 -15.71 -15.19
C PHE A 433 -11.50 -17.15 -14.68
N ILE A 434 -10.29 -17.73 -14.60
CA ILE A 434 -10.09 -19.16 -14.29
C ILE A 434 -10.59 -19.56 -12.90
N LYS A 435 -10.64 -18.61 -11.96
CA LYS A 435 -11.12 -18.81 -10.57
C LYS A 435 -12.49 -18.19 -10.27
N SER A 436 -13.21 -17.69 -11.28
CA SER A 436 -14.55 -17.11 -11.13
C SER A 436 -15.64 -17.96 -11.82
N PRO A 437 -15.85 -19.23 -11.45
CA PRO A 437 -16.74 -20.15 -12.18
C PRO A 437 -18.23 -19.77 -12.10
N ASN A 438 -18.59 -18.87 -11.19
CA ASN A 438 -19.97 -18.41 -10.97
C ASN A 438 -20.37 -17.22 -11.84
N LEU A 439 -19.48 -16.72 -12.69
CA LEU A 439 -19.76 -15.58 -13.58
C LEU A 439 -20.93 -15.92 -14.51
N ARG A 440 -21.95 -15.06 -14.51
CA ARG A 440 -23.19 -15.16 -15.31
C ARG A 440 -23.31 -14.03 -16.31
N GLU A 441 -22.94 -12.82 -15.93
CA GLU A 441 -23.07 -11.63 -16.77
C GLU A 441 -21.72 -10.94 -16.94
N PHE A 442 -21.34 -10.72 -18.19
CA PHE A 442 -20.09 -10.06 -18.54
C PHE A 442 -20.31 -8.91 -19.54
N TYR A 443 -19.90 -7.70 -19.16
CA TYR A 443 -20.04 -6.51 -19.98
C TYR A 443 -18.67 -5.85 -20.18
N ALA A 444 -18.19 -5.77 -21.41
CA ALA A 444 -16.98 -5.03 -21.79
C ALA A 444 -17.15 -4.28 -23.12
N TYR A 445 -18.38 -3.81 -23.39
CA TYR A 445 -18.68 -2.94 -24.52
C TYR A 445 -17.94 -1.59 -24.41
N ARG A 446 -17.76 -0.87 -25.53
CA ARG A 446 -16.99 0.40 -25.57
C ARG A 446 -15.57 0.25 -25.03
N ASN A 447 -14.80 -0.69 -25.57
CA ASN A 447 -13.38 -0.87 -25.30
C ASN A 447 -12.59 -0.85 -26.64
N GLN A 448 -11.39 -1.42 -26.67
CA GLN A 448 -10.53 -1.45 -27.85
C GLN A 448 -10.17 -2.89 -28.29
N PHE A 449 -11.02 -3.87 -27.98
CA PHE A 449 -10.75 -5.27 -28.34
C PHE A 449 -10.77 -5.47 -29.86
N GLU A 450 -9.70 -6.10 -30.40
CA GLU A 450 -9.64 -6.55 -31.79
C GLU A 450 -9.90 -8.06 -31.94
N TYR A 451 -9.59 -8.85 -30.90
CA TYR A 451 -9.81 -10.28 -30.81
C TYR A 451 -9.95 -10.73 -29.34
N LEU A 452 -10.44 -11.95 -29.10
CA LEU A 452 -10.42 -12.64 -27.81
C LEU A 452 -9.89 -14.06 -28.01
N ASP A 453 -9.10 -14.56 -27.07
CA ASP A 453 -8.65 -15.95 -27.07
C ASP A 453 -9.82 -16.89 -26.71
N GLY A 454 -10.08 -17.92 -27.53
CA GLY A 454 -11.17 -18.88 -27.30
C GLY A 454 -11.12 -19.62 -25.96
N ARG A 455 -9.98 -19.61 -25.26
CA ARG A 455 -9.82 -20.27 -23.94
C ARG A 455 -10.17 -19.36 -22.77
N LEU A 456 -10.51 -18.09 -23.00
CA LEU A 456 -10.78 -17.10 -21.94
C LEU A 456 -11.87 -17.56 -20.96
N PHE A 457 -12.98 -18.12 -21.48
CA PHE A 457 -14.12 -18.54 -20.65
C PHE A 457 -14.17 -20.05 -20.36
N ARG A 458 -13.06 -20.78 -20.50
CA ARG A 458 -13.03 -22.25 -20.39
C ARG A 458 -13.45 -22.85 -19.04
N LYS A 459 -13.61 -22.02 -18.00
CA LYS A 459 -14.10 -22.42 -16.66
C LYS A 459 -15.43 -21.77 -16.27
N ASN A 460 -16.02 -20.92 -17.11
CA ASN A 460 -17.18 -20.11 -16.77
C ASN A 460 -18.48 -20.70 -17.34
N PHE A 461 -18.76 -21.96 -17.00
CA PHE A 461 -19.91 -22.72 -17.53
C PHE A 461 -21.29 -22.11 -17.19
N ASN A 462 -21.33 -21.17 -16.26
CA ASN A 462 -22.54 -20.48 -15.81
C ASN A 462 -22.82 -19.17 -16.55
N LEU A 463 -22.00 -18.80 -17.54
CA LEU A 463 -22.18 -17.54 -18.28
C LEU A 463 -23.48 -17.58 -19.09
N GLU A 464 -24.31 -16.55 -18.90
CA GLU A 464 -25.64 -16.39 -19.51
C GLU A 464 -25.67 -15.24 -20.51
N GLU A 465 -24.92 -14.16 -20.24
CA GLU A 465 -24.94 -12.92 -21.03
C GLU A 465 -23.51 -12.39 -21.27
N ILE A 466 -23.20 -12.05 -22.53
CA ILE A 466 -21.95 -11.41 -22.94
C ILE A 466 -22.24 -10.16 -23.77
N HIS A 467 -21.73 -9.00 -23.34
CA HIS A 467 -21.88 -7.73 -24.04
C HIS A 467 -20.51 -7.16 -24.40
N MET A 468 -20.18 -7.19 -25.69
CA MET A 468 -18.90 -6.80 -26.29
C MET A 468 -19.10 -5.83 -27.46
N ASP A 469 -20.25 -5.16 -27.53
CA ASP A 469 -20.57 -4.19 -28.57
C ASP A 469 -19.67 -2.95 -28.55
N GLN A 470 -19.60 -2.23 -29.66
CA GLN A 470 -18.79 -1.01 -29.78
C GLN A 470 -17.31 -1.23 -29.44
N ASN A 471 -16.72 -2.29 -30.00
CA ASN A 471 -15.30 -2.60 -29.94
C ASN A 471 -14.69 -2.53 -31.37
N LYS A 472 -13.54 -3.18 -31.60
CA LYS A 472 -12.83 -3.21 -32.88
C LYS A 472 -12.68 -4.64 -33.42
N PHE A 473 -13.57 -5.56 -33.07
CA PHE A 473 -13.45 -6.97 -33.44
C PHE A 473 -13.36 -7.15 -34.96
N LYS A 474 -12.29 -7.83 -35.39
CA LYS A 474 -12.05 -8.21 -36.79
C LYS A 474 -12.52 -9.62 -37.09
N HIS A 475 -12.41 -10.51 -36.11
CA HIS A 475 -12.89 -11.90 -36.15
C HIS A 475 -13.42 -12.30 -34.76
N ILE A 476 -14.22 -13.36 -34.72
CA ILE A 476 -14.73 -13.94 -33.47
C ILE A 476 -14.50 -15.44 -33.49
N ASP A 477 -13.67 -15.92 -32.57
CA ASP A 477 -13.40 -17.35 -32.40
C ASP A 477 -14.63 -18.05 -31.79
N LEU A 478 -15.15 -19.06 -32.49
CA LEU A 478 -16.28 -19.87 -32.04
C LEU A 478 -15.95 -20.70 -30.79
N ASP A 479 -14.67 -21.06 -30.60
CA ASP A 479 -14.24 -21.85 -29.45
C ASP A 479 -14.44 -21.11 -28.12
N LEU A 480 -14.53 -19.77 -28.17
CA LEU A 480 -14.88 -18.92 -27.03
C LEU A 480 -16.19 -19.33 -26.35
N PHE A 481 -17.15 -19.82 -27.15
CA PHE A 481 -18.49 -20.14 -26.68
C PHE A 481 -18.72 -21.63 -26.44
N THR A 482 -17.84 -22.51 -26.91
CA THR A 482 -17.90 -23.96 -26.72
C THR A 482 -18.18 -24.41 -25.28
N PRO A 483 -17.57 -23.83 -24.22
CA PRO A 483 -17.86 -24.22 -22.85
C PRO A 483 -19.18 -23.66 -22.28
N LEU A 484 -19.83 -22.70 -22.96
CA LEU A 484 -20.87 -21.84 -22.38
C LEU A 484 -22.29 -22.38 -22.60
N LYS A 485 -22.61 -23.48 -21.91
CA LYS A 485 -23.89 -24.18 -22.09
C LYS A 485 -25.14 -23.40 -21.66
N LYS A 486 -24.99 -22.34 -20.87
CA LYS A 486 -26.10 -21.49 -20.38
C LYS A 486 -26.23 -20.15 -21.12
N LEU A 487 -25.38 -19.92 -22.11
CA LEU A 487 -25.33 -18.65 -22.83
C LEU A 487 -26.62 -18.47 -23.64
N ARG A 488 -27.35 -17.39 -23.34
CA ARG A 488 -28.63 -17.06 -23.97
C ARG A 488 -28.58 -15.75 -24.76
N LEU A 489 -27.71 -14.82 -24.35
CA LEU A 489 -27.62 -13.51 -24.96
C LEU A 489 -26.17 -13.15 -25.24
N VAL A 490 -25.92 -12.70 -26.46
CA VAL A 490 -24.64 -12.11 -26.88
C VAL A 490 -24.90 -10.82 -27.64
N ASN A 491 -24.11 -9.79 -27.34
CA ASN A 491 -24.19 -8.52 -28.05
C ASN A 491 -22.79 -8.11 -28.52
N PHE A 492 -22.52 -8.30 -29.81
CA PHE A 492 -21.29 -7.83 -30.47
C PHE A 492 -21.58 -6.75 -31.52
N ARG A 493 -22.73 -6.06 -31.44
CA ARG A 493 -23.12 -5.02 -32.41
C ARG A 493 -22.06 -3.92 -32.51
N THR A 494 -22.04 -3.23 -33.66
CA THR A 494 -21.14 -2.08 -33.86
C THR A 494 -19.66 -2.46 -33.70
N ASN A 495 -19.29 -3.65 -34.18
CA ASN A 495 -17.91 -4.09 -34.37
C ASN A 495 -17.63 -4.19 -35.87
N THR A 496 -16.37 -4.02 -36.28
CA THR A 496 -15.98 -3.97 -37.70
C THR A 496 -16.53 -5.14 -38.51
N CYS A 497 -16.43 -6.38 -38.00
CA CYS A 497 -16.90 -7.57 -38.73
C CYS A 497 -18.43 -7.77 -38.72
N ILE A 498 -19.18 -7.01 -37.90
CA ILE A 498 -20.64 -7.14 -37.73
C ILE A 498 -21.40 -5.94 -38.32
N SER A 499 -20.79 -4.74 -38.34
CA SER A 499 -21.48 -3.50 -38.73
C SER A 499 -21.88 -3.42 -40.19
N GLU A 500 -21.30 -4.26 -41.06
CA GLU A 500 -21.62 -4.25 -42.49
C GLU A 500 -22.85 -5.11 -42.85
N HIS A 501 -23.31 -6.02 -41.97
CA HIS A 501 -24.29 -7.06 -42.34
C HIS A 501 -25.17 -7.50 -41.13
N PHE A 502 -26.43 -7.04 -40.99
CA PHE A 502 -27.55 -7.67 -40.19
C PHE A 502 -28.06 -7.02 -38.85
N PRO A 503 -29.32 -7.34 -38.42
CA PRO A 503 -30.24 -6.52 -37.62
C PRO A 503 -30.28 -6.89 -36.12
N ASP A 504 -31.30 -6.41 -35.39
CA ASP A 504 -31.56 -6.50 -33.94
C ASP A 504 -31.68 -7.91 -33.30
N THR A 505 -30.94 -8.92 -33.76
CA THR A 505 -30.94 -10.25 -33.12
C THR A 505 -30.07 -10.23 -31.86
N LYS A 506 -30.70 -10.46 -30.70
CA LYS A 506 -30.03 -10.57 -29.39
C LYS A 506 -29.82 -12.03 -28.94
N ASP A 507 -30.45 -12.99 -29.60
CA ASP A 507 -30.37 -14.41 -29.24
C ASP A 507 -29.12 -15.09 -29.82
N PHE A 508 -28.57 -16.02 -29.04
CA PHE A 508 -27.28 -16.64 -29.34
C PHE A 508 -27.29 -17.56 -30.58
N GLU A 509 -28.40 -18.25 -30.86
CA GLU A 509 -28.48 -19.14 -32.03
C GLU A 509 -28.48 -18.38 -33.35
N SER A 510 -29.22 -17.27 -33.42
CA SER A 510 -29.17 -16.37 -34.58
C SER A 510 -27.78 -15.77 -34.77
N PHE A 511 -27.08 -15.45 -33.67
CA PHE A 511 -25.72 -14.93 -33.72
C PHE A 511 -24.69 -15.92 -34.29
N LYS A 512 -24.77 -17.22 -33.95
CA LYS A 512 -23.86 -18.25 -34.49
C LYS A 512 -23.90 -18.34 -36.01
N ALA A 513 -25.09 -18.22 -36.61
CA ALA A 513 -25.26 -18.26 -38.06
C ALA A 513 -24.58 -17.05 -38.75
N ILE A 514 -24.61 -15.88 -38.09
CA ILE A 514 -24.02 -14.63 -38.60
C ILE A 514 -22.49 -14.70 -38.57
N ILE A 515 -21.88 -15.14 -37.46
CA ILE A 515 -20.41 -15.19 -37.36
C ILE A 515 -19.78 -16.22 -38.30
N ALA A 516 -20.44 -17.35 -38.55
CA ALA A 516 -19.95 -18.38 -39.47
C ALA A 516 -19.85 -17.88 -40.94
N THR A 517 -20.63 -16.87 -41.30
CA THR A 517 -20.73 -16.34 -42.67
C THR A 517 -19.99 -15.01 -42.87
N SER A 518 -19.85 -14.19 -41.82
CA SER A 518 -19.39 -12.79 -41.93
C SER A 518 -18.18 -12.43 -41.07
N CYS A 519 -17.78 -13.28 -40.11
CA CYS A 519 -16.65 -13.03 -39.19
C CYS A 519 -15.71 -14.25 -39.07
N SER A 520 -15.65 -15.11 -40.09
CA SER A 520 -14.86 -16.34 -40.09
C SER A 520 -13.38 -16.10 -40.46
N ILE A 521 -12.52 -16.27 -39.45
CA ILE A 521 -11.02 -16.18 -39.41
C ILE A 521 -10.43 -14.83 -39.82
#